data_AF-A0AA43KTP0-F1
#
_entry.id   AF-A0AA43KTP0-F1
#
_cell.length_a   1.000
_cell.length_b   1.000
_cell.length_c   1.000
_cell.angle_alpha   90.00
_cell.angle_beta   90.00
_cell.angle_gamma   90.00
#
_symmetry.space_group_name_H-M   'P 1'
#
loop_
_entity.id
_entity.type
_entity.pdbx_description
1 polymer ?
#
loop_
_entity_poly.entity_id
_entity_poly.type
_entity_poly.pdbx_seq_one_letter_code
_entity_poly.pdbx_strand_id
1 'polypeptide(L)'
;MRVKLFIITFIIIGLTACMGNANYAYNEKVASNYFYVSELFEEVYKRLNDDALRVSDVENLRDNTNNVIENMNELKNELNIDSATEFHEKALEYFNLVSKDFSDLADSYVNLNCDCPEKKDSIRSLAKELYNKTSTIEDQMLEEQVKFMDKVGLKPAK
;
A
#
# COMPACT_ATOMS: atom_id res chain seq x y z
N MET A 1 -1.72 -5.80 -14.83
CA MET A 1 -1.72 -7.08 -14.08
C MET A 1 -1.38 -8.28 -14.97
N ARG A 2 -0.11 -8.42 -15.35
CA ARG A 2 0.42 -9.73 -15.70
C ARG A 2 0.93 -10.32 -14.40
N VAL A 3 0.33 -11.44 -14.02
CA VAL A 3 0.61 -12.22 -12.81
C VAL A 3 0.14 -11.53 -11.52
N LYS A 4 -1.06 -11.91 -11.07
CA LYS A 4 -1.38 -11.93 -9.64
C LYS A 4 -0.36 -12.88 -9.00
N LEU A 5 0.81 -12.36 -8.62
CA LEU A 5 1.84 -13.15 -7.97
C LEU A 5 1.38 -13.35 -6.53
N PHE A 6 0.77 -14.51 -6.34
CA PHE A 6 0.29 -15.15 -5.13
C PHE A 6 1.38 -15.24 -4.03
N ILE A 7 1.89 -14.11 -3.54
CA ILE A 7 2.80 -14.04 -2.39
C ILE A 7 2.23 -13.14 -1.28
N ILE A 8 0.99 -12.64 -1.43
CA ILE A 8 0.30 -11.86 -0.39
C ILE A 8 -0.75 -12.74 0.29
N THR A 9 -0.35 -13.90 0.82
CA THR A 9 -1.14 -14.57 1.85
C THR A 9 -0.25 -15.53 2.65
N PHE A 10 0.32 -15.05 3.74
CA PHE A 10 0.86 -15.94 4.78
C PHE A 10 0.33 -15.55 6.15
N ILE A 11 -1.00 -15.40 6.25
CA ILE A 11 -1.68 -15.54 7.55
C ILE A 11 -1.82 -17.04 7.81
N ILE A 12 -0.82 -17.67 8.44
CA ILE A 12 -1.03 -18.93 9.15
C ILE A 12 -0.39 -18.82 10.53
N ILE A 13 -1.28 -18.87 11.52
CA ILE A 13 -1.06 -18.96 12.96
C ILE A 13 -0.12 -20.13 13.26
N GLY A 14 1.18 -19.86 13.26
CA GLY A 14 2.22 -20.75 13.76
C GLY A 14 2.50 -20.43 15.23
N LEU A 15 1.77 -21.09 16.13
CA LEU A 15 2.05 -21.14 17.57
C LEU A 15 3.44 -21.73 17.83
N THR A 16 4.49 -20.95 17.61
CA THR A 16 5.81 -21.20 18.20
C THR A 16 6.30 -19.89 18.80
N ALA A 17 5.89 -19.68 20.05
CA ALA A 17 6.66 -19.00 21.08
C ALA A 17 7.64 -17.92 20.60
N CYS A 18 7.18 -16.67 20.54
CA CYS A 18 7.93 -15.53 21.07
C CYS A 18 7.08 -14.26 20.95
N MET A 19 6.54 -13.81 22.09
CA MET A 19 6.21 -12.42 22.38
C MET A 19 7.47 -11.53 22.37
N GLY A 20 8.41 -11.72 21.43
CA GLY A 20 9.77 -11.18 21.55
C GLY A 20 10.63 -11.06 20.28
N ASN A 21 10.10 -11.35 19.08
CA ASN A 21 10.85 -11.02 17.85
C ASN A 21 10.25 -9.77 17.20
N ALA A 22 10.85 -8.63 17.50
CA ALA A 22 10.43 -7.33 17.00
C ALA A 22 10.47 -7.25 15.45
N ASN A 23 11.39 -7.97 14.79
CA ASN A 23 11.43 -8.05 13.32
C ASN A 23 10.20 -8.78 12.74
N TYR A 24 9.76 -9.86 13.40
CA TYR A 24 8.56 -10.59 12.98
C TYR A 24 7.31 -9.72 13.16
N ALA A 25 7.14 -9.11 14.34
CA ALA A 25 6.01 -8.23 14.61
C ALA A 25 5.95 -7.06 13.62
N TYR A 26 7.11 -6.50 13.28
CA TYR A 26 7.23 -5.47 12.26
C TYR A 26 6.75 -5.97 10.89
N ASN A 27 7.28 -7.11 10.41
CA ASN A 27 6.90 -7.69 9.13
C ASN A 27 5.39 -7.91 9.00
N GLU A 28 4.79 -8.55 10.01
CA GLU A 28 3.36 -8.88 10.02
C GLU A 28 2.51 -7.61 9.98
N LYS A 29 2.89 -6.59 10.74
CA LYS A 29 2.13 -5.34 10.80
C LYS A 29 2.21 -4.57 9.47
N VAL A 30 3.39 -4.49 8.85
CA VAL A 30 3.54 -3.83 7.55
C VAL A 30 2.81 -4.60 6.46
N ALA A 31 2.90 -5.93 6.43
CA ALA A 31 2.17 -6.77 5.47
C ALA A 31 0.64 -6.62 5.62
N SER A 32 0.14 -6.59 6.85
CA SER A 32 -1.28 -6.37 7.14
C SER A 32 -1.76 -5.00 6.68
N ASN A 33 -0.97 -3.95 6.96
CA ASN A 33 -1.27 -2.58 6.51
C ASN A 33 -1.26 -2.47 4.98
N TYR A 34 -0.29 -3.10 4.31
CA TYR A 34 -0.22 -3.14 2.85
C TYR A 34 -1.46 -3.81 2.26
N PHE A 35 -1.84 -4.98 2.76
CA PHE A 35 -3.04 -5.68 2.29
C PHE A 35 -4.28 -4.79 2.40
N TYR A 36 -4.49 -4.19 3.57
CA TYR A 36 -5.60 -3.29 3.83
C TYR A 36 -5.65 -2.09 2.87
N VAL A 37 -4.54 -1.37 2.67
CA VAL A 37 -4.50 -0.22 1.76
C VAL A 37 -4.63 -0.65 0.31
N SER A 38 -4.04 -1.78 -0.08
CA SER A 38 -4.14 -2.31 -1.46
C SER A 38 -5.58 -2.58 -1.85
N GLU A 39 -6.40 -3.15 -0.96
CA GLU A 39 -7.82 -3.39 -1.21
C GLU A 39 -8.60 -2.08 -1.41
N LEU A 40 -8.36 -1.08 -0.55
CA LEU A 40 -8.98 0.24 -0.68
C LEU A 40 -8.57 0.93 -1.98
N PHE A 41 -7.28 0.88 -2.31
CA PHE A 41 -6.73 1.49 -3.52
C PHE A 41 -7.33 0.87 -4.78
N GLU A 42 -7.39 -0.46 -4.86
CA GLU A 42 -8.00 -1.18 -5.98
C GLU A 42 -9.48 -0.87 -6.14
N GLU A 43 -10.22 -0.78 -5.04
CA GLU A 43 -11.64 -0.41 -5.08
C GLU A 43 -11.84 1.00 -5.65
N VAL A 44 -11.07 1.97 -5.17
CA VAL A 44 -11.14 3.37 -5.62
C VAL A 44 -10.73 3.49 -7.08
N TYR A 45 -9.63 2.83 -7.49
CA TYR A 45 -9.19 2.80 -8.88
C TYR A 45 -10.25 2.20 -9.80
N LYS A 46 -10.90 1.11 -9.38
CA LYS A 46 -12.00 0.51 -10.14
C LYS A 46 -13.17 1.48 -10.27
N ARG A 47 -13.63 2.09 -9.17
CA ARG A 47 -14.74 3.05 -9.17
C ARG A 47 -14.47 4.27 -10.05
N LEU A 48 -13.21 4.74 -10.09
CA LEU A 48 -12.77 5.82 -10.97
C LEU A 48 -12.94 5.45 -12.46
N ASN A 49 -12.60 4.22 -12.83
CA ASN A 49 -12.75 3.73 -14.19
C ASN A 49 -14.22 3.44 -14.56
N ASP A 50 -15.03 3.04 -13.59
CA ASP A 50 -16.47 2.76 -13.76
C ASP A 50 -17.35 4.03 -13.73
N ASP A 51 -16.75 5.24 -13.61
CA ASP A 51 -17.46 6.51 -13.38
C ASP A 51 -18.41 6.49 -12.17
N ALA A 52 -18.06 5.70 -11.16
CA ALA A 52 -18.86 5.47 -9.95
C ALA A 52 -18.18 5.99 -8.67
N LEU A 53 -17.05 6.69 -8.82
CA LEU A 53 -16.26 7.21 -7.72
C LEU A 53 -16.98 8.33 -6.98
N ARG A 54 -16.93 8.30 -5.65
CA ARG A 54 -17.52 9.30 -4.76
C ARG A 54 -16.44 9.97 -3.92
N VAL A 55 -16.72 11.19 -3.47
CA VAL A 55 -15.84 11.94 -2.54
C VAL A 55 -15.47 11.09 -1.31
N SER A 56 -16.46 10.44 -0.70
CA SER A 56 -16.26 9.56 0.45
C SER A 56 -15.30 8.39 0.21
N ASP A 57 -15.21 7.90 -1.03
CA ASP A 57 -14.30 6.81 -1.36
C ASP A 57 -12.85 7.30 -1.32
N VAL A 58 -12.61 8.51 -1.83
CA VAL A 58 -11.30 9.18 -1.84
C VAL A 58 -10.88 9.59 -0.43
N GLU A 59 -11.78 10.17 0.35
CA GLU A 59 -11.54 10.51 1.76
C GLU A 59 -11.19 9.26 2.58
N ASN A 60 -11.97 8.18 2.44
CA ASN A 60 -11.70 6.92 3.13
C ASN A 60 -10.34 6.33 2.74
N LEU A 61 -9.95 6.36 1.47
CA LEU A 61 -8.61 5.91 1.06
C LEU A 61 -7.50 6.76 1.69
N ARG A 62 -7.61 8.08 1.56
CA ARG A 62 -6.61 9.03 2.04
C ARG A 62 -6.40 8.92 3.55
N ASP A 63 -7.48 8.98 4.32
CA ASP A 63 -7.44 9.00 5.78
C ASP A 63 -6.89 7.69 6.34
N ASN A 64 -7.35 6.54 5.82
CA ASN A 64 -6.84 5.25 6.27
C ASN A 64 -5.39 5.02 5.87
N THR A 65 -4.97 5.49 4.69
CA THR A 65 -3.57 5.38 4.27
C THR A 65 -2.66 6.30 5.10
N ASN A 66 -3.11 7.50 5.43
CA ASN A 66 -2.39 8.41 6.34
C ASN A 66 -2.25 7.82 7.74
N ASN A 67 -3.32 7.24 8.30
CA ASN A 67 -3.26 6.52 9.56
C ASN A 67 -2.24 5.36 9.50
N VAL A 68 -2.16 4.63 8.39
CA VAL A 68 -1.14 3.58 8.18
C VAL A 68 0.26 4.18 8.18
N ILE A 69 0.49 5.29 7.49
CA ILE A 69 1.80 5.99 7.45
C ILE A 69 2.23 6.41 8.86
N GLU A 70 1.33 7.02 9.64
CA GLU A 70 1.59 7.43 11.02
C GLU A 70 1.95 6.21 11.89
N ASN A 71 1.11 5.18 11.88
CA ASN A 71 1.34 3.94 12.63
C ASN A 71 2.67 3.26 12.24
N MET A 72 3.06 3.32 10.96
CA MET A 72 4.32 2.72 10.51
C MET A 72 5.55 3.45 11.02
N ASN A 73 5.50 4.78 11.05
CA ASN A 73 6.58 5.60 11.60
C ASN A 73 6.73 5.35 13.10
N GLU A 74 5.62 5.26 13.83
CA GLU A 74 5.62 4.90 15.26
C GLU A 74 6.19 3.50 15.48
N LEU A 75 5.73 2.50 14.72
CA LEU A 75 6.18 1.11 14.81
C LEU A 75 7.69 0.97 14.61
N LYS A 76 8.27 1.66 13.63
CA LYS A 76 9.73 1.62 13.40
C LYS A 76 10.50 2.16 14.61
N ASN A 77 10.02 3.24 15.21
CA ASN A 77 10.63 3.87 16.38
C ASN A 77 10.49 3.00 17.63
N GLU A 78 9.29 2.45 17.88
CA GLU A 78 9.01 1.61 19.05
C GLU A 78 9.80 0.30 19.05
N LEU A 79 9.92 -0.33 17.88
CA LEU A 79 10.57 -1.63 17.74
C LEU A 79 12.08 -1.52 17.44
N ASN A 80 12.58 -0.33 17.16
CA ASN A 80 13.98 -0.04 16.83
C ASN A 80 14.56 -1.00 15.76
N ILE A 81 13.88 -1.12 14.63
CA ILE A 81 14.18 -2.08 13.56
C ILE A 81 15.04 -1.44 12.47
N ASP A 82 16.31 -1.18 12.79
CA ASP A 82 17.28 -0.66 11.81
C ASP A 82 17.45 -1.60 10.61
N SER A 83 17.27 -2.90 10.85
CA SER A 83 17.46 -3.94 9.84
C SER A 83 16.44 -3.89 8.70
N ALA A 84 15.30 -3.21 8.88
CA ALA A 84 14.20 -3.08 7.91
C ALA A 84 14.14 -1.71 7.22
N THR A 85 15.21 -0.90 7.27
CA THR A 85 15.19 0.48 6.78
C THR A 85 14.74 0.59 5.32
N GLU A 86 15.33 -0.21 4.43
CA GLU A 86 15.02 -0.17 3.00
C GLU A 86 13.59 -0.65 2.71
N PHE A 87 13.14 -1.72 3.40
CA PHE A 87 11.76 -2.21 3.31
C PHE A 87 10.76 -1.16 3.81
N HIS A 88 11.05 -0.52 4.95
CA HIS A 88 10.22 0.54 5.52
C HIS A 88 10.09 1.72 4.56
N GLU A 89 11.19 2.17 3.98
CA GLU A 89 11.23 3.29 3.05
C GLU A 89 10.39 2.99 1.80
N LYS A 90 10.49 1.78 1.25
CA LYS A 90 9.67 1.36 0.10
C LYS A 90 8.19 1.23 0.43
N ALA A 91 7.87 0.72 1.62
CA ALA A 91 6.50 0.68 2.10
C ALA A 91 5.92 2.11 2.25
N LEU A 92 6.68 3.04 2.86
CA LEU A 92 6.28 4.44 2.94
C LEU A 92 6.15 5.09 1.57
N GLU A 93 7.03 4.78 0.62
CA GLU A 93 6.93 5.28 -0.76
C GLU A 93 5.61 4.85 -1.40
N TYR A 94 5.23 3.57 -1.24
CA TYR A 94 3.94 3.05 -1.68
C TYR A 94 2.77 3.81 -1.04
N PHE A 95 2.74 3.89 0.29
CA PHE A 95 1.60 4.51 0.99
C PHE A 95 1.47 6.00 0.67
N ASN A 96 2.58 6.73 0.56
CA ASN A 96 2.55 8.15 0.19
C ASN A 96 2.04 8.34 -1.25
N LEU A 97 2.44 7.47 -2.19
CA LEU A 97 1.93 7.56 -3.56
C LEU A 97 0.41 7.37 -3.61
N VAL A 98 -0.12 6.46 -2.80
CA VAL A 98 -1.57 6.20 -2.69
C VAL A 98 -2.29 7.34 -1.98
N SER A 99 -1.83 7.77 -0.80
CA SER A 99 -2.53 8.77 0.02
C SER A 99 -2.47 10.18 -0.55
N LYS A 100 -1.43 10.49 -1.33
CA LYS A 100 -1.21 11.81 -1.89
C LYS A 100 -1.47 11.83 -3.38
N ASP A 101 -0.51 11.38 -4.20
CA ASP A 101 -0.55 11.58 -5.65
C ASP A 101 -1.81 11.00 -6.28
N PHE A 102 -2.16 9.76 -5.91
CA PHE A 102 -3.38 9.12 -6.44
C PHE A 102 -4.65 9.73 -5.86
N SER A 103 -4.71 9.93 -4.55
CA SER A 103 -5.91 10.48 -3.90
C SER A 103 -6.20 11.92 -4.34
N ASP A 104 -5.19 12.75 -4.59
CA ASP A 104 -5.35 14.12 -5.09
C ASP A 104 -5.86 14.15 -6.54
N LEU A 105 -5.41 13.19 -7.35
CA LEU A 105 -5.92 13.01 -8.70
C LEU A 105 -7.37 12.50 -8.69
N ALA A 106 -7.68 11.54 -7.82
CA ALA A 106 -9.03 11.02 -7.64
C ALA A 106 -9.99 12.09 -7.07
N ASP A 107 -9.51 12.94 -6.17
CA ASP A 107 -10.24 14.10 -5.66
C ASP A 107 -10.55 15.10 -6.79
N SER A 108 -9.57 15.36 -7.65
CA SER A 108 -9.75 16.19 -8.84
C SER A 108 -10.82 15.61 -9.77
N TYR A 109 -10.93 14.29 -9.87
CA TYR A 109 -11.97 13.62 -10.66
C TYR A 109 -13.37 13.88 -10.11
N VAL A 110 -13.58 13.66 -8.80
CA VAL A 110 -14.91 13.78 -8.18
C VAL A 110 -15.38 15.24 -8.03
N ASN A 111 -14.44 16.18 -7.98
CA ASN A 111 -14.73 17.61 -7.88
C ASN A 111 -14.85 18.32 -9.25
N LEU A 112 -14.81 17.57 -10.37
CA LEU A 112 -15.08 18.12 -11.70
C LEU A 112 -16.55 18.53 -11.85
N ASN A 113 -16.81 19.84 -11.75
CA ASN A 113 -18.15 20.43 -11.91
C ASN A 113 -18.52 20.72 -13.38
N CYS A 114 -18.02 19.94 -14.34
CA CYS A 114 -18.38 20.08 -15.75
C CYS A 114 -18.55 18.72 -16.45
N ASP A 115 -19.44 18.69 -17.44
CA ASP A 115 -19.58 17.55 -18.35
C ASP A 115 -18.48 17.60 -19.42
N CYS A 116 -17.26 17.23 -19.00
CA CYS A 116 -16.04 17.34 -19.78
C CYS A 116 -15.39 15.96 -19.96
N PRO A 117 -15.86 15.12 -20.90
CA PRO A 117 -15.36 13.75 -21.08
C PRO A 117 -13.85 13.70 -21.32
N GLU A 118 -13.30 14.64 -22.10
CA GLU A 118 -11.85 14.72 -22.36
C GLU A 118 -11.03 14.94 -21.08
N LYS A 119 -11.56 15.71 -20.12
CA LYS A 119 -10.89 15.92 -18.83
C LYS A 119 -10.96 14.67 -17.95
N LYS A 120 -12.12 14.02 -17.91
CA LYS A 120 -12.29 12.75 -17.18
C LYS A 120 -11.34 11.68 -17.73
N ASP A 121 -11.23 11.57 -19.05
CA ASP A 121 -10.34 10.60 -19.69
C ASP A 121 -8.86 10.92 -19.48
N SER A 122 -8.49 12.21 -19.48
CA SER A 122 -7.14 12.64 -19.12
C SER A 122 -6.80 12.24 -17.68
N ILE A 123 -7.71 12.47 -16.72
CA ILE A 123 -7.52 12.05 -15.33
C ILE A 123 -7.40 10.52 -15.22
N ARG A 124 -8.24 9.74 -15.91
CA ARG A 124 -8.13 8.27 -15.95
C ARG A 124 -6.80 7.79 -16.52
N SER A 125 -6.29 8.46 -17.54
CA SER A 125 -4.96 8.16 -18.11
C SER A 125 -3.86 8.37 -17.06
N LEU A 126 -3.87 9.51 -16.38
CA LEU A 126 -2.92 9.79 -15.29
C LEU A 126 -3.08 8.80 -14.13
N ALA A 127 -4.32 8.41 -13.80
CA ALA A 127 -4.60 7.44 -12.74
C ALA A 127 -4.02 6.06 -13.10
N LYS A 128 -4.07 5.67 -14.38
CA LYS A 128 -3.43 4.45 -14.87
C LYS A 128 -1.90 4.53 -14.81
N GLU A 129 -1.31 5.69 -15.09
CA GLU A 129 0.14 5.89 -14.93
C GLU A 129 0.56 5.75 -13.47
N LEU A 130 -0.17 6.38 -12.54
CA LEU A 130 0.04 6.23 -11.12
C LEU A 130 -0.15 4.78 -10.66
N TYR A 131 -1.19 4.09 -11.14
CA TYR A 131 -1.41 2.68 -10.85
C TYR A 131 -0.21 1.80 -11.26
N ASN A 132 0.34 2.01 -12.46
CA ASN A 132 1.53 1.28 -12.90
C ASN A 132 2.77 1.62 -12.07
N LYS A 133 2.92 2.88 -11.66
CA LYS A 133 4.00 3.32 -10.77
C LYS A 133 3.87 2.67 -9.39
N THR A 134 2.65 2.62 -8.83
CA THR A 134 2.35 1.93 -7.56
C THR A 134 2.72 0.46 -7.65
N SER A 135 2.33 -0.23 -8.73
CA SER A 135 2.71 -1.63 -8.97
C SER A 135 4.24 -1.84 -9.05
N THR A 136 4.97 -0.88 -9.63
CA THR A 136 6.45 -0.96 -9.69
C THR A 136 7.08 -0.81 -8.31
N ILE A 137 6.56 0.11 -7.48
CA ILE A 137 7.03 0.31 -6.10
C ILE A 137 6.65 -0.88 -5.22
N GLU A 138 5.48 -1.48 -5.44
CA GLU A 138 5.06 -2.70 -4.78
C GLU A 138 6.04 -3.86 -5.03
N ASP A 139 6.43 -4.09 -6.30
CA ASP A 139 7.44 -5.11 -6.63
C ASP A 139 8.75 -4.85 -5.88
N GLN A 140 9.22 -3.59 -5.84
CA GLN A 140 10.42 -3.20 -5.10
C GLN A 140 10.27 -3.39 -3.59
N MET A 141 9.11 -3.06 -3.03
CA MET A 141 8.80 -3.25 -1.62
C MET A 141 8.85 -4.73 -1.24
N LEU A 142 8.28 -5.61 -2.07
CA LEU A 142 8.32 -7.06 -1.86
C LEU A 142 9.74 -7.61 -1.96
N GLU A 143 10.55 -7.12 -2.91
CA GLU A 143 11.97 -7.47 -3.01
C GLU A 143 12.74 -7.10 -1.74
N GLU A 144 12.52 -5.89 -1.20
CA GLU A 144 13.16 -5.45 0.05
C GLU A 144 12.62 -6.20 1.28
N GLN A 145 11.34 -6.58 1.30
CA GLN A 145 10.76 -7.43 2.33
C GLN A 145 11.46 -8.78 2.40
N VAL A 146 11.69 -9.43 1.25
CA VAL A 146 12.40 -10.71 1.17
C VAL A 146 13.84 -10.57 1.69
N LYS A 147 14.57 -9.53 1.26
CA LYS A 147 15.93 -9.27 1.75
C LYS A 147 15.97 -9.05 3.26
N PHE A 148 15.01 -8.29 3.79
CA PHE A 148 14.86 -8.08 5.23
C PHE A 148 14.61 -9.41 5.95
N MET A 149 13.65 -10.21 5.49
CA MET A 149 13.33 -11.52 6.08
C MET A 149 14.54 -12.44 6.10
N ASP A 150 15.29 -12.54 4.99
CA ASP A 150 16.52 -13.32 4.91
C ASP A 150 17.58 -12.83 5.91
N LYS A 151 17.77 -11.51 6.00
CA LYS A 151 18.74 -10.87 6.91
C LYS A 151 18.44 -11.16 8.38
N VAL A 152 17.18 -11.22 8.77
CA VAL A 152 16.76 -11.46 10.16
C VAL A 152 16.39 -12.92 10.44
N GLY A 153 16.61 -13.82 9.48
CA GLY A 153 16.34 -15.26 9.61
C GLY A 153 14.86 -15.62 9.68
N LEU A 154 13.97 -14.75 9.22
CA LEU A 154 12.56 -15.05 9.05
C LEU A 154 12.37 -15.90 7.81
N LYS A 155 11.66 -17.02 7.95
CA LYS A 155 11.35 -17.91 6.83
C LYS A 155 9.88 -17.72 6.43
N PRO A 156 9.56 -17.75 5.13
CA PRO A 156 8.18 -17.91 4.69
C PRO A 156 7.60 -19.17 5.35
N ALA A 157 6.37 -19.09 5.84
CA ALA A 157 5.67 -20.28 6.31
C ALA A 157 5.58 -21.30 5.17
N LYS A 158 5.95 -22.56 5.45
CA LYS A 158 5.85 -23.66 4.48
C LYS A 158 4.42 -24.13 4.32
#